data_AF-P74585-F1
#
_entry.id   AF-P74585-F1
#
_cell.length_a   1.000
_cell.length_b   1.000
_cell.length_c   1.000
_cell.angle_alpha   90.00
_cell.angle_beta   90.00
_cell.angle_gamma   90.00
#
_symmetry.space_group_name_H-M   'P 1'
#
loop_
_entity.id
_entity.type
_entity.pdbx_description
1 polymer ?
#
loop_
_entity_poly.entity_id
_entity_poly.type
_entity_poly.pdbx_seq_one_letter_code
_entity_poly.pdbx_strand_id
1 'polypeptide(L)'
;MLKKVSFSSENLSLLNIADYYGDSEKALRLFFSPKNPAYTLRFNGYTRNEVEGELKLRLQELDKAVSLSILSALEALLRVDYLTRCYKKKKDPLSRKMRNIYKSKGVRASLERDILRLWKEICPEYKSFISEVITAFDYRNWLAHGRYWEPKLGRNFDYSSLYDLAESIEQLLISSRT
;
A
#
# COMPACT_ATOMS: atom_id res chain seq x y z
N MET A 1 -2.19 29.08 -14.37
CA MET A 1 -2.01 27.66 -14.74
C MET A 1 -1.60 26.92 -13.46
N LEU A 2 -2.23 25.77 -13.13
CA LEU A 2 -1.87 25.03 -11.91
C LEU A 2 -0.42 24.52 -12.00
N LYS A 3 0.39 24.76 -10.96
CA LYS A 3 1.81 24.40 -10.91
C LYS A 3 1.97 22.88 -11.02
N LYS A 4 2.83 22.43 -11.95
CA LYS A 4 3.20 21.01 -12.04
C LYS A 4 4.07 20.62 -10.85
N VAL A 5 3.87 19.41 -10.36
CA VAL A 5 4.73 18.82 -9.32
C VAL A 5 5.88 18.09 -10.01
N SER A 6 7.09 18.28 -9.49
CA SER A 6 8.25 17.48 -9.86
C SER A 6 8.24 16.18 -9.08
N PHE A 7 8.51 15.05 -9.73
CA PHE A 7 8.64 13.76 -9.07
C PHE A 7 10.07 13.59 -8.54
N SER A 8 10.22 13.06 -7.32
CA SER A 8 11.55 12.86 -6.71
C SER A 8 12.29 11.66 -7.31
N SER A 9 11.59 10.75 -7.98
CA SER A 9 12.12 9.45 -8.44
C SER A 9 12.57 8.51 -7.31
N GLU A 10 12.28 8.86 -6.06
CA GLU A 10 12.53 8.04 -4.87
C GLU A 10 11.30 7.18 -4.49
N ASN A 11 10.49 6.83 -5.50
CA ASN A 11 9.33 5.99 -5.29
C ASN A 11 9.78 4.61 -4.81
N LEU A 12 9.19 4.15 -3.71
CA LEU A 12 9.48 2.84 -3.15
C LEU A 12 8.88 1.76 -4.07
N SER A 13 9.71 0.83 -4.57
CA SER A 13 9.26 -0.28 -5.41
C SER A 13 8.68 -1.41 -4.56
N LEU A 14 7.74 -2.17 -5.13
CA LEU A 14 7.17 -3.35 -4.45
C LEU A 14 8.26 -4.39 -4.13
N LEU A 15 9.21 -4.58 -5.05
CA LEU A 15 10.35 -5.49 -4.83
C LEU A 15 11.17 -5.11 -3.59
N ASN A 16 11.52 -3.83 -3.42
CA ASN A 16 12.29 -3.39 -2.25
C ASN A 16 11.50 -3.59 -0.95
N ILE A 17 10.17 -3.44 -1.00
CA ILE A 17 9.30 -3.69 0.16
C ILE A 17 9.27 -5.19 0.51
N ALA A 18 9.19 -6.05 -0.51
CA ALA A 18 9.22 -7.51 -0.33
C ALA A 18 10.56 -7.98 0.25
N ASP A 19 11.67 -7.47 -0.27
CA ASP A 19 13.01 -7.77 0.24
C ASP A 19 13.13 -7.35 1.70
N TYR A 20 12.70 -6.12 2.04
CA TYR A 20 12.67 -5.64 3.42
C TYR A 20 11.81 -6.53 4.34
N TYR A 21 10.61 -6.93 3.89
CA TYR A 21 9.73 -7.80 4.66
C TYR A 21 10.40 -9.15 4.92
N GLY A 22 10.93 -9.79 3.88
CA GLY A 22 11.59 -11.09 3.98
C GLY A 22 12.82 -11.07 4.89
N ASP A 23 13.66 -10.03 4.78
CA ASP A 23 14.84 -9.88 5.63
C ASP A 23 14.46 -9.58 7.08
N SER A 24 13.47 -8.72 7.31
CA SER A 24 12.96 -8.42 8.65
C SER A 24 12.32 -9.64 9.31
N GLU A 25 11.57 -10.43 8.54
CA GLU A 25 10.94 -11.66 9.04
C GLU A 25 12.00 -12.68 9.47
N LYS A 26 13.01 -12.92 8.61
CA LYS A 26 14.14 -13.81 8.92
C LYS A 26 14.91 -13.32 10.14
N ALA A 27 15.18 -12.01 10.22
CA ALA A 27 15.88 -11.40 11.34
C ALA A 27 15.12 -11.58 12.66
N LEU A 28 13.80 -11.34 12.67
CA LEU A 28 12.96 -11.60 13.85
C LEU A 28 12.99 -13.08 14.24
N ARG A 29 12.82 -13.99 13.29
CA ARG A 29 12.86 -15.43 13.57
C ARG A 29 14.22 -15.87 14.14
N LEU A 30 15.32 -15.32 13.63
CA LEU A 30 16.65 -15.57 14.19
C LEU A 30 16.79 -14.97 15.59
N PHE A 31 16.31 -13.75 15.81
CA PHE A 31 16.39 -13.06 17.11
C PHE A 31 15.70 -13.86 18.22
N PHE A 32 14.52 -14.43 17.93
CA PHE A 32 13.74 -15.28 18.83
C PHE A 32 14.16 -16.77 18.79
N SER A 33 15.22 -17.13 18.06
CA SER A 33 15.71 -18.51 17.98
C SER A 33 16.76 -18.80 19.05
N PRO A 34 16.81 -20.02 19.61
CA PRO A 34 17.92 -20.48 20.45
C PRO A 34 19.31 -20.41 19.77
N LYS A 35 19.35 -20.25 18.44
CA LYS A 35 20.59 -20.04 17.68
C LYS A 35 21.19 -18.63 17.86
N ASN A 36 20.41 -17.66 18.35
CA ASN A 36 20.92 -16.32 18.66
C ASN A 36 21.80 -16.39 19.91
N PRO A 37 23.07 -15.94 19.87
CA PRO A 37 23.96 -15.94 21.04
C PRO A 37 23.38 -15.20 22.26
N ALA A 38 22.52 -14.21 22.04
CA ALA A 38 21.86 -13.46 23.11
C ALA A 38 20.52 -14.07 23.58
N TYR A 39 20.11 -15.22 23.05
CA TYR A 39 18.80 -15.84 23.34
C TYR A 39 18.60 -16.08 24.83
N THR A 40 19.53 -16.81 25.46
CA THR A 40 19.44 -17.15 26.88
C THR A 40 19.46 -15.90 27.77
N LEU A 41 20.19 -14.85 27.37
CA LEU A 41 20.21 -13.59 28.11
C LEU A 41 18.86 -12.86 28.04
N ARG A 42 18.24 -12.78 26.86
CA ARG A 42 16.98 -12.05 26.66
C ARG A 42 15.75 -12.80 27.21
N PHE A 43 15.74 -14.12 27.10
CA PHE A 43 14.57 -14.96 27.40
C PHE A 43 14.79 -15.85 28.63
N ASN A 44 15.72 -15.48 29.51
CA ASN A 44 15.89 -16.18 30.78
C ASN A 44 14.58 -16.18 31.57
N GLY A 45 14.16 -17.36 32.06
CA GLY A 45 12.91 -17.54 32.79
C GLY A 45 11.64 -17.61 31.93
N TYR A 46 11.74 -17.42 30.61
CA TYR A 46 10.60 -17.63 29.71
C TYR A 46 10.39 -19.11 29.41
N THR A 47 9.14 -19.50 29.30
CA THR A 47 8.74 -20.74 28.64
C THR A 47 8.83 -20.59 27.12
N ARG A 48 8.92 -21.73 26.41
CA ARG A 48 8.90 -21.75 24.95
C ARG A 48 7.66 -21.05 24.37
N ASN A 49 6.49 -21.27 24.97
CA ASN A 49 5.24 -20.70 24.50
C ASN A 49 5.21 -19.16 24.63
N GLU A 50 5.83 -18.61 25.68
CA GLU A 50 5.93 -17.14 25.83
C GLU A 50 6.84 -16.53 24.77
N VAL A 51 7.97 -17.17 24.46
CA VAL A 51 8.87 -16.74 23.37
C VAL A 51 8.17 -16.79 22.02
N GLU A 52 7.46 -17.89 21.73
CA GLU A 52 6.70 -18.05 20.48
C GLU A 52 5.54 -17.05 20.39
N GLY A 53 4.89 -16.75 21.52
CA GLY A 53 3.86 -15.72 21.63
C GLY A 53 4.39 -14.32 21.32
N GLU A 54 5.52 -13.94 21.91
CA GLU A 54 6.17 -12.65 21.60
C GLU A 54 6.59 -12.57 20.13
N LEU A 55 7.20 -13.62 19.58
CA LEU A 55 7.58 -13.66 18.15
C LEU A 55 6.36 -13.44 17.26
N LYS A 56 5.25 -14.13 17.53
CA LYS A 56 3.99 -13.98 16.78
C LYS A 56 3.50 -12.54 16.79
N LEU A 57 3.52 -11.87 17.95
CA LEU A 57 3.13 -10.47 18.07
C LEU A 57 4.05 -9.54 17.26
N ARG A 58 5.37 -9.79 17.26
CA ARG A 58 6.33 -9.01 16.46
C ARG A 58 6.14 -9.21 14.96
N LEU A 59 5.90 -10.43 14.52
CA LEU A 59 5.60 -10.73 13.11
C LEU A 59 4.29 -10.08 12.66
N GLN A 60 3.26 -10.10 13.51
CA GLN A 60 1.99 -9.41 13.22
C GLN A 60 2.13 -7.89 13.16
N GLU A 61 3.07 -7.30 13.90
CA GLU A 61 3.34 -5.85 13.79
C GLU A 61 4.17 -5.52 12.55
N LEU A 62 5.15 -6.37 12.21
CA LEU A 62 5.89 -6.25 10.95
C LEU A 62 4.93 -6.29 9.75
N ASP A 63 4.00 -7.24 9.73
CA ASP A 63 2.97 -7.38 8.70
C ASP A 63 2.18 -6.07 8.50
N LYS A 64 1.72 -5.43 9.59
CA LYS A 64 1.00 -4.15 9.54
C LYS A 64 1.89 -2.99 9.08
N ALA A 65 3.13 -2.92 9.57
CA ALA A 65 4.06 -1.86 9.20
C ALA A 65 4.42 -1.91 7.71
N VAL A 66 4.64 -3.11 7.18
CA VAL A 66 4.92 -3.32 5.76
C VAL A 66 3.66 -3.10 4.92
N SER A 67 2.49 -3.54 5.38
CA SER A 67 1.20 -3.22 4.75
C SER A 67 0.99 -1.72 4.53
N LEU A 68 1.32 -0.90 5.53
CA LEU A 68 1.28 0.57 5.40
C LEU A 68 2.25 1.08 4.34
N SER A 69 3.44 0.46 4.23
CA SER A 69 4.45 0.80 3.23
C SER A 69 3.99 0.47 1.82
N ILE A 70 3.39 -0.72 1.61
CA ILE A 70 2.77 -1.14 0.34
C ILE A 70 1.69 -0.14 -0.08
N LEU A 71 0.77 0.19 0.83
CA LEU A 71 -0.34 1.11 0.53
C LEU A 71 0.15 2.53 0.23
N SER A 72 1.24 2.96 0.86
CA SER A 72 1.87 4.26 0.57
C SER A 72 2.53 4.28 -0.81
N ALA A 73 3.22 3.19 -1.19
CA ALA A 73 3.77 3.03 -2.54
C ALA A 73 2.67 2.98 -3.60
N LEU A 74 1.58 2.26 -3.33
CA LEU A 74 0.41 2.17 -4.20
C LEU A 74 -0.28 3.53 -4.40
N GLU A 75 -0.46 4.33 -3.35
CA GLU A 75 -0.95 5.70 -3.49
C GLU A 75 -0.03 6.52 -4.40
N ALA A 76 1.30 6.48 -4.17
CA ALA A 76 2.25 7.21 -4.99
C ALA A 76 2.14 6.81 -6.47
N LEU A 77 2.01 5.52 -6.76
CA LEU A 77 1.85 4.98 -8.10
C LEU A 77 0.58 5.53 -8.79
N LEU A 78 -0.57 5.48 -8.11
CA LEU A 78 -1.85 6.00 -8.61
C LEU A 78 -1.82 7.53 -8.81
N ARG A 79 -1.16 8.26 -7.91
CA ARG A 79 -0.96 9.72 -8.00
C ARG A 79 -0.11 10.08 -9.20
N VAL A 80 1.00 9.37 -9.41
CA VAL A 80 1.89 9.58 -10.55
C VAL A 80 1.15 9.29 -11.86
N ASP A 81 0.34 8.23 -11.93
CA ASP A 81 -0.49 7.95 -13.12
C ASP A 81 -1.47 9.10 -13.40
N TYR A 82 -2.25 9.53 -12.40
CA TYR A 82 -3.19 10.65 -12.52
C TYR A 82 -2.52 11.92 -13.06
N LEU A 83 -1.41 12.33 -12.45
CA LEU A 83 -0.68 13.53 -12.83
C LEU A 83 -0.07 13.38 -14.24
N THR A 84 0.49 12.22 -14.55
CA THR A 84 1.08 11.94 -15.87
C THR A 84 0.02 12.00 -16.97
N ARG A 85 -1.16 11.40 -16.77
CA ARG A 85 -2.31 11.48 -17.70
C ARG A 85 -2.74 12.91 -17.94
N CYS A 86 -2.78 13.73 -16.88
CA CYS A 86 -3.12 15.15 -16.97
C CYS A 86 -2.06 15.95 -17.73
N TYR A 87 -0.78 15.75 -17.41
CA TYR A 87 0.35 16.50 -17.99
C TYR A 87 0.58 16.15 -19.46
N LYS A 88 0.50 14.86 -19.81
CA LYS A 88 0.65 14.37 -21.19
C LYS A 88 -0.61 14.55 -22.04
N LYS A 89 -1.73 15.02 -21.44
CA LYS A 89 -3.00 15.25 -22.12
C LYS A 89 -3.48 14.05 -22.96
N LYS A 90 -3.33 12.82 -22.42
CA LYS A 90 -3.75 11.58 -23.12
C LYS A 90 -5.21 11.66 -23.57
N LYS A 91 -5.54 11.01 -24.69
CA LYS A 91 -6.83 11.21 -25.38
C LYS A 91 -7.93 10.23 -24.95
N ASP A 92 -7.61 9.25 -24.11
CA ASP A 92 -8.57 8.26 -23.60
C ASP A 92 -9.65 8.90 -22.69
N PRO A 93 -10.82 8.25 -22.54
CA PRO A 93 -11.95 8.76 -21.75
C PRO A 93 -11.58 9.10 -20.30
N LEU A 94 -10.81 8.22 -19.65
CA LEU A 94 -10.38 8.40 -18.26
C LEU A 94 -9.51 9.65 -18.12
N SER A 95 -8.49 9.80 -18.96
CA SER A 95 -7.61 10.98 -18.95
C SER A 95 -8.34 12.28 -19.25
N ARG A 96 -9.38 12.27 -20.11
CA ARG A 96 -10.22 13.47 -20.34
C ARG A 96 -10.94 13.90 -19.08
N LYS A 97 -11.55 12.96 -18.36
CA LYS A 97 -12.27 13.23 -17.11
C LYS A 97 -11.33 13.63 -15.98
N MET A 98 -10.17 12.96 -15.85
CA MET A 98 -9.12 13.33 -14.89
C MET A 98 -8.63 14.77 -15.07
N ARG A 99 -8.51 15.24 -16.32
CA ARG A 99 -8.14 16.65 -16.58
C ARG A 99 -9.21 17.64 -16.10
N ASN A 100 -10.48 17.28 -16.13
CA ASN A 100 -11.54 18.14 -15.59
C ASN A 100 -11.41 18.26 -14.07
N ILE A 101 -11.11 17.15 -13.38
CA ILE A 101 -10.78 17.15 -11.95
C ILE A 101 -9.52 17.99 -11.70
N TYR A 102 -8.49 17.84 -12.54
CA TYR A 102 -7.24 18.59 -12.39
C TYR A 102 -7.46 20.08 -12.52
N LYS A 103 -8.34 20.55 -13.41
CA LYS A 103 -8.65 21.99 -13.54
C LYS A 103 -9.21 22.60 -12.26
N SER A 104 -10.02 21.86 -11.51
CA SER A 104 -10.67 22.36 -10.28
C SER A 104 -9.84 22.10 -9.02
N LYS A 105 -9.24 20.91 -8.89
CA LYS A 105 -8.56 20.46 -7.67
C LYS A 105 -7.05 20.32 -7.81
N GLY A 106 -6.52 20.29 -9.03
CA GLY A 106 -5.10 20.08 -9.30
C GLY A 106 -4.55 18.85 -8.59
N VAL A 107 -3.43 19.03 -7.89
CA VAL A 107 -2.75 17.98 -7.12
C VAL A 107 -3.49 17.60 -5.84
N ARG A 108 -4.44 18.42 -5.39
CA ARG A 108 -5.25 18.22 -4.18
C ARG A 108 -6.48 17.34 -4.42
N ALA A 109 -6.64 16.76 -5.61
CA ALA A 109 -7.68 15.77 -5.87
C ALA A 109 -7.58 14.62 -4.83
N SER A 110 -8.70 14.19 -4.29
CA SER A 110 -8.75 13.05 -3.35
C SER A 110 -8.46 11.75 -4.11
N LEU A 111 -7.56 10.92 -3.58
CA LEU A 111 -7.27 9.61 -4.19
C LEU A 111 -8.55 8.77 -4.29
N GLU A 112 -9.25 8.58 -3.19
CA GLU A 112 -10.46 7.76 -3.16
C GLU A 112 -11.63 8.43 -3.89
N ARG A 113 -11.98 9.67 -3.51
CA ARG A 113 -13.24 10.30 -3.94
C ARG A 113 -13.19 10.84 -5.36
N ASP A 114 -12.02 11.24 -5.85
CA ASP A 114 -11.88 11.84 -7.17
C ASP A 114 -11.20 10.88 -8.16
N ILE A 115 -10.09 10.25 -7.78
CA ILE A 115 -9.28 9.45 -8.72
C ILE A 115 -9.84 8.03 -8.87
N LEU A 116 -9.96 7.28 -7.77
CA LEU A 116 -10.39 5.88 -7.78
C LEU A 116 -11.87 5.73 -8.13
N ARG A 117 -12.74 6.60 -7.60
CA ARG A 117 -14.15 6.63 -8.02
C ARG A 117 -14.31 6.88 -9.52
N LEU A 118 -13.53 7.79 -10.09
CA LEU A 118 -13.58 8.02 -11.53
C LEU A 118 -13.11 6.80 -12.33
N TRP A 119 -12.05 6.12 -11.88
CA TRP A 119 -11.62 4.83 -12.48
C TRP A 119 -12.76 3.82 -12.48
N LYS A 120 -13.45 3.67 -11.34
CA LYS A 120 -14.60 2.77 -11.19
C LYS A 120 -15.77 3.12 -12.12
N GLU A 121 -16.00 4.40 -12.39
CA GLU A 121 -17.06 4.87 -13.28
C GLU A 121 -16.74 4.67 -14.76
N ILE A 122 -15.48 4.89 -15.15
CA ILE A 122 -15.05 4.87 -16.56
C ILE A 122 -14.64 3.47 -17.02
N CYS A 123 -14.13 2.65 -16.12
CA CYS A 123 -13.69 1.28 -16.39
C CYS A 123 -14.52 0.28 -15.55
N PRO A 124 -15.80 0.06 -15.90
CA PRO A 124 -16.71 -0.80 -15.13
C PRO A 124 -16.22 -2.26 -15.03
N GLU A 125 -15.40 -2.72 -15.97
CA GLU A 125 -14.74 -4.03 -15.95
C GLU A 125 -13.83 -4.21 -14.72
N TYR A 126 -13.28 -3.13 -14.16
CA TYR A 126 -12.45 -3.15 -12.96
C TYR A 126 -13.23 -2.71 -11.70
N LYS A 127 -14.56 -2.59 -11.76
CA LYS A 127 -15.38 -2.01 -10.68
C LYS A 127 -15.16 -2.69 -9.34
N SER A 128 -15.18 -4.02 -9.30
CA SER A 128 -14.99 -4.79 -8.06
C SER A 128 -13.57 -4.64 -7.53
N PHE A 129 -12.58 -4.77 -8.41
CA PHE A 129 -11.16 -4.61 -8.09
C PHE A 129 -10.84 -3.21 -7.53
N ILE A 130 -11.31 -2.14 -8.17
CA ILE A 130 -11.12 -0.77 -7.67
C ILE A 130 -11.88 -0.54 -6.36
N SER A 131 -13.00 -1.23 -6.13
CA SER A 131 -13.70 -1.15 -4.83
C SER A 131 -12.87 -1.78 -3.71
N GLU A 132 -12.19 -2.89 -3.98
CA GLU A 132 -11.26 -3.51 -3.05
C GLU A 132 -10.06 -2.61 -2.75
N VAL A 133 -9.50 -1.95 -3.77
CA VAL A 133 -8.44 -0.94 -3.57
C VAL A 133 -8.90 0.21 -2.67
N ILE A 134 -10.13 0.70 -2.85
CA ILE A 134 -10.69 1.75 -1.97
C ILE A 134 -10.77 1.24 -0.52
N THR A 135 -11.28 0.03 -0.30
CA THR A 135 -11.34 -0.57 1.05
C THR A 135 -9.93 -0.78 1.64
N ALA A 136 -8.93 -1.10 0.83
CA ALA A 136 -7.54 -1.21 1.28
C ALA A 136 -6.99 0.15 1.74
N PHE A 137 -7.44 1.27 1.16
CA PHE A 137 -7.10 2.60 1.66
C PHE A 137 -7.82 2.95 2.98
N ASP A 138 -9.01 2.41 3.24
CA ASP A 138 -9.61 2.49 4.58
C ASP A 138 -8.76 1.78 5.63
N TYR A 139 -8.18 0.62 5.28
CA TYR A 139 -7.21 -0.08 6.12
C TYR A 139 -5.93 0.75 6.34
N ARG A 140 -5.40 1.37 5.27
CA ARG A 140 -4.28 2.32 5.37
C ARG A 140 -4.57 3.45 6.35
N ASN A 141 -5.77 4.03 6.30
CA ASN A 141 -6.17 5.12 7.19
C ASN A 141 -6.17 4.65 8.64
N TRP A 142 -6.74 3.48 8.92
CA TRP A 142 -6.70 2.86 10.25
C TRP A 142 -5.26 2.64 10.76
N LEU A 143 -4.37 2.11 9.93
CA LEU A 143 -2.95 1.94 10.27
C LEU A 143 -2.27 3.27 10.59
N ALA A 144 -2.44 4.26 9.71
CA ALA A 144 -1.76 5.55 9.79
C ALA A 144 -2.16 6.38 11.02
N HIS A 145 -3.37 6.17 11.53
CA HIS A 145 -3.86 6.84 12.73
C HIS A 145 -3.59 6.07 14.03
N GLY A 146 -2.73 5.04 14.00
CA GLY A 146 -2.37 4.30 15.20
C GLY A 146 -3.46 3.34 15.68
N ARG A 147 -4.39 2.96 14.80
CA ARG A 147 -5.34 1.86 15.01
C ARG A 147 -6.33 2.05 16.17
N TYR A 148 -6.70 3.31 16.49
CA TYR A 148 -7.50 3.63 17.68
C TYR A 148 -9.01 3.30 17.57
N TRP A 149 -9.52 2.92 16.39
CA TRP A 149 -10.92 2.53 16.19
C TRP A 149 -11.04 1.15 15.55
N GLU A 150 -12.23 0.57 15.54
CA GLU A 150 -12.52 -0.68 14.81
C GLU A 150 -12.91 -0.37 13.35
N PRO A 151 -12.12 -0.79 12.36
CA PRO A 151 -12.38 -0.46 10.96
C PRO A 151 -13.40 -1.42 10.33
N LYS A 152 -14.32 -0.88 9.53
CA LYS A 152 -15.35 -1.68 8.84
C LYS A 152 -14.89 -2.09 7.44
N LEU A 153 -13.95 -3.03 7.38
CA LEU A 153 -13.27 -3.42 6.12
C LEU A 153 -14.01 -4.53 5.36
N GLY A 154 -14.85 -5.32 6.04
CA GLY A 154 -15.53 -6.48 5.43
C GLY A 154 -14.62 -7.65 5.05
N ARG A 155 -13.30 -7.51 5.24
CA ARG A 155 -12.27 -8.55 5.12
C ARG A 155 -11.03 -8.18 5.93
N ASN A 156 -10.14 -9.15 6.10
CA ASN A 156 -8.80 -8.89 6.62
C ASN A 156 -7.85 -8.54 5.46
N PHE A 157 -6.90 -7.66 5.78
CA PHE A 157 -5.75 -7.36 4.93
C PHE A 157 -4.48 -7.72 5.70
N ASP A 158 -3.54 -8.31 4.98
CA ASP A 158 -2.21 -8.70 5.43
C ASP A 158 -1.19 -8.33 4.34
N TYR A 159 0.09 -8.54 4.62
CA TYR A 159 1.18 -8.31 3.68
C TYR A 159 0.92 -8.97 2.33
N SER A 160 0.58 -10.26 2.31
CA SER A 160 0.46 -11.03 1.07
C SER A 160 -0.67 -10.50 0.20
N SER A 161 -1.86 -10.35 0.77
CA SER A 161 -3.02 -9.88 0.02
C SER A 161 -2.86 -8.45 -0.50
N LEU A 162 -2.16 -7.59 0.24
CA LEU A 162 -1.87 -6.23 -0.23
C LEU A 162 -0.77 -6.17 -1.27
N TYR A 163 0.23 -7.06 -1.19
CA TYR A 163 1.26 -7.18 -2.20
C TYR A 163 0.64 -7.57 -3.54
N ASP A 164 -0.19 -8.62 -3.56
CA ASP A 164 -0.88 -9.10 -4.76
C ASP A 164 -1.80 -8.02 -5.36
N LEU A 165 -2.50 -7.27 -4.50
CA LEU A 165 -3.35 -6.14 -4.90
C LEU A 165 -2.54 -5.02 -5.54
N ALA A 166 -1.39 -4.68 -4.95
CA ALA A 166 -0.52 -3.63 -5.47
C ALA A 166 0.14 -4.02 -6.80
N GLU A 167 0.61 -5.26 -6.92
CA GLU A 167 1.17 -5.81 -8.16
C GLU A 167 0.13 -5.79 -9.28
N SER A 168 -1.10 -6.19 -8.98
CA SER A 168 -2.22 -6.17 -9.94
C SER A 168 -2.51 -4.74 -10.44
N ILE A 169 -2.44 -3.72 -9.57
CA ILE A 169 -2.58 -2.31 -10.00
C ILE A 169 -1.38 -1.88 -10.84
N GLU A 170 -0.16 -2.25 -10.46
CA GLU A 170 1.04 -1.91 -11.23
C GLU A 170 0.96 -2.45 -12.67
N GLN A 171 0.57 -3.71 -12.82
CA GLN A 171 0.34 -4.35 -14.12
C GLN A 171 -0.77 -3.64 -14.92
N LEU A 172 -1.89 -3.29 -14.28
CA LEU A 172 -2.98 -2.53 -14.91
C LEU A 172 -2.53 -1.14 -15.41
N LEU A 173 -1.65 -0.48 -14.65
CA LEU A 173 -1.13 0.82 -15.03
C LEU A 173 -0.08 0.72 -16.15
N ILE A 174 0.67 -0.38 -16.23
CA ILE A 174 1.59 -0.65 -17.33
C ILE A 174 0.80 -0.93 -18.62
N SER A 175 -0.21 -1.80 -18.58
CA SER A 175 -1.02 -2.15 -19.75
C SER A 175 -1.85 -0.97 -20.29
N SER A 176 -2.24 -0.04 -19.44
CA SER A 176 -2.95 1.19 -19.85
C SER A 176 -2.03 2.33 -20.33
N ARG A 177 -0.72 2.09 -20.39
CA ARG A 177 0.26 3.03 -20.97
C ARG A 177 0.59 2.75 -22.43
N THR A 178 0.46 1.51 -22.87
CA THR A 178 0.49 1.09 -24.29
C THR A 178 -0.81 1.47 -24.98
#